data_AF-A0A652L5N5-F1
#
_entry.id   AF-A0A652L5N5-F1
#
_cell.length_a   1.000
_cell.length_b   1.000
_cell.length_c   1.000
_cell.angle_alpha   90.00
_cell.angle_beta   90.00
_cell.angle_gamma   90.00
#
_symmetry.space_group_name_H-M   'P 1'
#
loop_
_entity.id
_entity.type
_entity.pdbx_description
1 polymer ?
#
loop_
_entity_poly.entity_id
_entity_poly.type
_entity_poly.pdbx_seq_one_letter_code
_entity_poly.pdbx_strand_id
1 'polypeptide(L)'
;MTTGHGGGGTFEAATGDGPPPPADAEQRSREVRAALDGLLQIRRLTHRRGGGDPGAVPADWERRQPVRAVALALESGSLSPSAVDAAGLRTATGYRVRPADRPGAVVVEWLGPPGSGAALEEATALGGCVPVLERLGWEALLYKGPRGRRYLEVEPLPG
;
A
#
# COMPACT_ATOMS: atom_id res chain seq x y z
N MET A 1 39.76 4.29 2.89
CA MET A 1 39.41 3.30 3.94
C MET A 1 37.94 2.93 3.75
N THR A 2 37.76 1.65 3.39
CA THR A 2 36.57 0.78 3.40
C THR A 2 35.19 1.33 3.02
N THR A 3 34.69 0.79 1.91
CA THR A 3 33.33 0.73 1.38
C THR A 3 32.28 0.24 2.40
N GLY A 4 31.15 0.93 2.49
CA GLY A 4 29.88 0.36 2.95
C GLY A 4 29.02 0.02 1.74
N HIS A 5 29.04 -1.23 1.29
CA HIS A 5 28.06 -1.76 0.33
C HIS A 5 26.76 -1.99 1.11
N GLY A 6 25.84 -1.03 1.06
CA GLY A 6 24.56 -1.08 1.75
C GLY A 6 23.64 -2.12 1.13
N GLY A 7 23.77 -3.37 1.61
CA GLY A 7 22.76 -4.42 1.68
C GLY A 7 21.83 -4.62 0.49
N GLY A 8 22.07 -5.68 -0.28
CA GLY A 8 21.06 -6.29 -1.14
C GLY A 8 19.91 -6.87 -0.31
N GLY A 9 19.01 -6.00 0.16
CA GLY A 9 17.76 -6.36 0.80
C GLY A 9 16.65 -6.53 -0.23
N THR A 10 15.81 -7.53 -0.04
CA THR A 10 14.55 -7.67 -0.78
C THR A 10 13.70 -6.43 -0.54
N PHE A 11 13.17 -5.82 -1.60
CA PHE A 11 12.26 -4.68 -1.48
C PHE A 11 11.03 -5.05 -0.63
N GLU A 12 10.69 -4.19 0.33
CA GLU A 12 9.47 -4.29 1.12
C GLU A 12 8.63 -3.02 1.01
N ALA A 13 7.34 -3.21 0.77
CA ALA A 13 6.36 -2.14 0.72
C ALA A 13 6.01 -1.66 2.14
N ALA A 14 5.91 -0.35 2.32
CA ALA A 14 5.60 0.27 3.59
C ALA A 14 4.11 0.10 3.91
N THR A 15 3.78 -0.70 4.93
CA THR A 15 2.38 -0.97 5.31
C THR A 15 1.79 0.08 6.24
N GLY A 16 2.58 1.02 6.76
CA GLY A 16 2.12 1.99 7.75
C GLY A 16 2.30 1.58 9.23
N ASP A 17 2.67 0.32 9.47
CA ASP A 17 3.01 -0.22 10.81
C ASP A 17 4.51 -0.42 10.99
N GLY A 18 5.32 -0.03 10.01
CA GLY A 18 6.78 -0.09 10.05
C GLY A 18 7.43 1.20 10.54
N PRO A 19 8.77 1.21 10.64
CA PRO A 19 9.52 2.44 10.85
C PRO A 19 9.26 3.43 9.70
N PRO A 20 9.52 4.73 9.91
CA PRO A 20 9.41 5.70 8.84
C PRO A 20 10.28 5.30 7.64
N PRO A 21 9.81 5.53 6.40
CA PRO A 21 10.60 5.25 5.22
C PRO A 21 11.93 6.03 5.25
N PRO A 22 12.96 5.58 4.51
CA PRO A 22 14.25 6.27 4.44
C PRO A 22 14.08 7.74 4.07
N ALA A 23 14.93 8.60 4.64
CA ALA A 23 14.87 10.05 4.40
C ALA A 23 15.08 10.45 2.92
N ASP A 24 15.74 9.59 2.13
CA ASP A 24 15.90 9.79 0.69
C ASP A 24 14.64 9.36 -0.08
N ALA A 25 13.72 10.32 -0.23
CA ALA A 25 12.46 10.13 -0.93
C ALA A 25 12.63 9.80 -2.42
N GLU A 26 13.69 10.30 -3.07
CA GLU A 26 13.94 10.04 -4.49
C GLU A 26 14.39 8.59 -4.69
N GLN A 27 15.32 8.13 -3.85
CA GLN A 27 15.75 6.74 -3.85
C GLN A 27 14.58 5.80 -3.58
N ARG A 28 13.75 6.09 -2.57
CA ARG A 28 12.54 5.30 -2.30
C ARG A 28 11.59 5.26 -3.50
N SER A 29 11.39 6.40 -4.16
CA SER A 29 10.56 6.48 -5.37
C SER A 29 11.09 5.61 -6.52
N ARG A 30 12.42 5.55 -6.70
CA ARG A 30 13.05 4.66 -7.70
C ARG A 30 12.83 3.19 -7.37
N GLU A 31 12.97 2.80 -6.11
CA GLU A 31 12.74 1.42 -5.65
C GLU A 31 11.28 0.99 -5.83
N VAL A 32 10.33 1.84 -5.44
CA VAL A 32 8.89 1.59 -5.60
C VAL A 32 8.54 1.43 -7.08
N ARG A 33 9.08 2.30 -7.96
CA ARG A 33 8.86 2.19 -9.41
C ARG A 33 9.42 0.87 -9.96
N ALA A 34 10.65 0.51 -9.59
CA ALA A 34 11.26 -0.74 -10.03
C ALA A 34 10.47 -1.98 -9.56
N ALA A 35 9.95 -1.95 -8.32
CA ALA A 35 9.10 -3.01 -7.78
C ALA A 35 7.77 -3.12 -8.53
N LEU A 36 7.12 -1.99 -8.82
CA LEU A 36 5.86 -1.96 -9.58
C LEU A 36 6.07 -2.45 -11.03
N ASP A 37 7.12 -2.01 -11.71
CA ASP A 37 7.43 -2.44 -13.08
C ASP A 37 7.68 -3.95 -13.15
N GLY A 38 8.40 -4.50 -12.16
CA GLY A 38 8.59 -5.94 -12.01
C GLY A 38 7.28 -6.69 -11.79
N LEU A 39 6.41 -6.18 -10.90
CA LEU A 39 5.09 -6.76 -10.63
C LEU A 39 4.21 -6.80 -11.89
N LEU A 40 4.12 -5.69 -12.62
CA LEU A 40 3.36 -5.61 -13.87
C LEU A 40 3.93 -6.52 -14.96
N GLN A 41 5.26 -6.69 -15.01
CA GLN A 41 5.88 -7.63 -15.93
C GLN A 41 5.52 -9.08 -15.59
N ILE A 42 5.52 -9.46 -14.30
CA ILE A 42 5.07 -10.80 -13.88
C ILE A 42 3.61 -11.00 -14.28
N ARG A 43 2.72 -10.03 -14.00
CA ARG A 43 1.31 -10.09 -14.42
C ARG A 43 1.18 -10.39 -15.92
N ARG A 44 1.88 -9.65 -16.78
CA ARG A 44 1.89 -9.87 -18.23
C ARG A 44 2.30 -11.28 -18.64
N LEU A 45 3.28 -11.87 -17.95
CA LEU A 45 3.77 -13.20 -18.26
C LEU A 45 2.81 -14.30 -17.77
N THR A 46 2.13 -14.08 -16.65
CA THR A 46 1.25 -15.09 -16.01
C THR A 46 -0.19 -15.05 -16.50
N HIS A 47 -0.73 -13.88 -16.86
CA HIS A 47 -2.12 -13.69 -17.33
C HIS A 47 -2.30 -13.94 -18.84
N ARG A 48 -1.38 -14.66 -19.49
CA ARG A 48 -1.23 -14.82 -20.95
C ARG A 48 -2.43 -15.47 -21.70
N ARG A 49 -3.56 -15.72 -21.03
CA ARG A 49 -4.74 -16.43 -21.58
C ARG A 49 -6.07 -15.67 -21.43
N GLY A 50 -6.11 -14.48 -20.84
CA GLY A 50 -7.31 -13.64 -20.75
C GLY A 50 -7.40 -12.63 -21.90
N GLY A 51 -8.61 -12.32 -22.37
CA GLY A 51 -8.83 -11.34 -23.44
C GLY A 51 -8.75 -9.86 -23.02
N GLY A 52 -8.49 -9.57 -21.74
CA GLY A 52 -8.33 -8.21 -21.19
C GLY A 52 -6.86 -7.79 -21.04
N ASP A 53 -6.62 -6.57 -20.55
CA ASP A 53 -5.27 -6.11 -20.20
C ASP A 53 -4.70 -6.99 -19.07
N PRO A 54 -3.63 -7.77 -19.33
CA PRO A 54 -3.00 -8.64 -18.33
C PRO A 54 -2.51 -7.89 -17.09
N GLY A 55 -2.24 -6.59 -17.21
CA GLY A 55 -1.80 -5.73 -16.10
C GLY A 55 -2.94 -5.20 -15.24
N ALA A 56 -4.21 -5.29 -15.67
CA ALA A 56 -5.34 -4.63 -15.04
C ALA A 56 -5.93 -5.38 -13.83
N VAL A 57 -5.58 -6.65 -13.62
CA VAL A 57 -6.10 -7.45 -12.50
C VAL A 57 -4.95 -8.04 -11.65
N PRO A 58 -5.11 -8.15 -10.31
CA PRO A 58 -4.10 -8.77 -9.47
C PRO A 58 -3.96 -10.28 -9.76
N ALA A 59 -2.71 -10.73 -9.85
CA ALA A 59 -2.36 -12.14 -10.03
C ALA A 59 -2.59 -12.97 -8.77
N ASP A 60 -2.69 -14.30 -8.91
CA ASP A 60 -2.95 -15.20 -7.77
C ASP A 60 -1.96 -15.05 -6.62
N TRP A 61 -0.70 -14.73 -6.91
CA TRP A 61 0.32 -14.52 -5.88
C TRP A 61 0.15 -13.19 -5.14
N GLU A 62 -0.40 -12.16 -5.78
CA GLU A 62 -0.77 -10.91 -5.11
C GLU A 62 -1.97 -11.12 -4.20
N ARG A 63 -2.94 -11.91 -4.63
CA ARG A 63 -4.10 -12.31 -3.83
C ARG A 63 -3.71 -13.11 -2.57
N ARG A 64 -2.56 -13.81 -2.60
CA ARG A 64 -1.98 -14.49 -1.45
C ARG A 64 -1.18 -13.57 -0.51
N GLN A 65 -0.81 -12.36 -0.96
CA GLN A 65 -0.10 -11.37 -0.17
C GLN A 65 -0.72 -9.97 -0.33
N PRO A 66 -2.02 -9.81 -0.04
CA PRO A 66 -2.77 -8.64 -0.49
C PRO A 66 -2.35 -7.36 0.25
N VAL A 67 -1.93 -7.44 1.53
CA VAL A 67 -1.41 -6.28 2.28
C VAL A 67 -0.18 -5.68 1.59
N ARG A 68 0.76 -6.53 1.15
CA ARG A 68 1.99 -6.08 0.49
C ARG A 68 1.70 -5.49 -0.89
N ALA A 69 0.78 -6.10 -1.65
CA ALA A 69 0.38 -5.61 -2.96
C ALA A 69 -0.37 -4.27 -2.89
N VAL A 70 -1.30 -4.13 -1.94
CA VAL A 70 -2.04 -2.88 -1.69
C VAL A 70 -1.10 -1.77 -1.21
N ALA A 71 -0.15 -2.07 -0.31
CA ALA A 71 0.85 -1.11 0.13
C ALA A 71 1.72 -0.60 -1.04
N LEU A 72 2.22 -1.51 -1.89
CA LEU A 72 2.99 -1.13 -3.09
C LEU A 72 2.16 -0.24 -4.04
N ALA A 73 0.88 -0.56 -4.24
CA ALA A 73 -0.03 0.26 -5.03
C ALA A 73 -0.10 1.70 -4.49
N LEU A 74 -0.35 1.86 -3.18
CA LEU A 74 -0.44 3.18 -2.54
C LEU A 74 0.87 3.96 -2.62
N GLU A 75 2.02 3.32 -2.35
CA GLU A 75 3.34 3.97 -2.50
C GLU A 75 3.60 4.44 -3.93
N SER A 76 3.21 3.64 -4.93
CA SER A 76 3.37 4.01 -6.34
C SER A 76 2.53 5.22 -6.74
N GLY A 77 1.46 5.51 -5.99
CA GLY A 77 0.66 6.73 -6.09
C GLY A 77 1.21 7.91 -5.30
N SER A 78 2.44 7.82 -4.78
CA SER A 78 3.06 8.83 -3.91
C SER A 78 2.26 9.16 -2.65
N LEU A 79 1.45 8.22 -2.16
CA LEU A 79 0.77 8.36 -0.88
C LEU A 79 1.76 8.05 0.23
N SER A 80 1.72 8.82 1.32
CA SER A 80 2.62 8.63 2.45
C SER A 80 2.10 7.51 3.36
N PRO A 81 2.93 6.49 3.69
CA PRO A 81 2.60 5.55 4.73
C PRO A 81 2.59 6.24 6.09
N SER A 82 1.76 5.74 6.98
CA SER A 82 1.89 5.98 8.42
C SER A 82 3.21 5.39 8.93
N ALA A 83 3.62 5.71 10.14
CA ALA A 83 4.85 5.11 10.70
C ALA A 83 4.77 4.99 12.22
N VAL A 84 5.50 4.04 12.77
CA VAL A 84 5.66 3.85 14.21
C VAL A 84 7.14 3.86 14.61
N ASP A 85 7.41 4.26 15.85
CA ASP A 85 8.73 4.10 16.47
C ASP A 85 8.93 2.69 17.04
N ALA A 86 10.08 2.46 17.69
CA ALA A 86 10.39 1.18 18.33
C ALA A 86 9.46 0.82 19.50
N ALA A 87 8.74 1.79 20.07
CA ALA A 87 7.73 1.58 21.09
C ALA A 87 6.32 1.33 20.50
N GLY A 88 6.19 1.32 19.17
CA GLY A 88 4.91 1.18 18.48
C GLY A 88 4.06 2.45 18.49
N LEU A 89 4.61 3.60 18.93
CA LEU A 89 3.90 4.87 18.91
C LEU A 89 3.96 5.48 17.52
N ARG A 90 2.84 6.04 17.08
CA ARG A 90 2.75 6.65 15.75
C ARG A 90 3.60 7.91 15.68
N THR A 91 4.45 7.99 14.66
CA THR A 91 5.35 9.13 14.39
C THR A 91 5.02 9.89 13.11
N ALA A 92 4.28 9.29 12.18
CA ALA A 92 3.85 9.94 10.93
C ALA A 92 2.37 9.73 10.64
N THR A 93 1.73 10.75 10.05
CA THR A 93 0.37 10.64 9.49
C THR A 93 0.44 10.03 8.09
N GLY A 94 -0.39 9.04 7.82
CA GLY A 94 -0.45 8.39 6.51
C GLY A 94 -1.37 7.18 6.50
N TYR A 95 -1.33 6.43 5.40
CA TYR A 95 -2.12 5.22 5.30
C TYR A 95 -1.53 4.09 6.15
N ARG A 96 -2.40 3.21 6.63
CA ARG A 96 -2.04 1.93 7.22
C ARG A 96 -2.80 0.83 6.50
N VAL A 97 -2.09 -0.18 6.03
CA VAL A 97 -2.62 -1.35 5.35
C VAL A 97 -2.53 -2.55 6.27
N ARG A 98 -3.65 -3.22 6.51
CA ARG A 98 -3.71 -4.43 7.35
C ARG A 98 -4.66 -5.47 6.76
N PRO A 99 -4.56 -6.75 7.17
CA PRO A 99 -5.58 -7.73 6.83
C PRO A 99 -6.96 -7.29 7.32
N ALA A 100 -7.99 -7.54 6.52
CA ALA A 100 -9.37 -7.53 6.99
C ALA A 100 -9.69 -8.83 7.75
N ASP A 101 -10.86 -8.89 8.38
CA ASP A 101 -11.33 -10.13 9.03
C ASP A 101 -11.72 -11.21 8.00
N ARG A 102 -12.02 -10.81 6.76
CA ARG A 102 -12.31 -11.73 5.65
C ARG A 102 -11.00 -12.10 4.91
N PRO A 103 -10.77 -13.39 4.58
CA PRO A 103 -9.58 -13.81 3.83
C PRO A 103 -9.47 -13.10 2.48
N GLY A 104 -8.27 -12.62 2.14
CA GLY A 104 -7.98 -11.96 0.86
C GLY A 104 -8.38 -10.49 0.79
N ALA A 105 -9.20 -10.00 1.74
CA ALA A 105 -9.56 -8.60 1.85
C ALA A 105 -8.57 -7.84 2.75
N VAL A 106 -8.45 -6.55 2.49
CA VAL A 106 -7.49 -5.64 3.15
C VAL A 106 -8.23 -4.42 3.67
N VAL A 107 -7.83 -3.91 4.82
CA VAL A 107 -8.32 -2.64 5.35
C VAL A 107 -7.22 -1.58 5.21
N VAL A 108 -7.59 -0.42 4.66
CA VAL A 108 -6.75 0.78 4.62
C VAL A 108 -7.33 1.85 5.54
N GLU A 109 -6.53 2.29 6.49
CA GLU A 109 -6.89 3.31 7.50
C GLU A 109 -6.02 4.55 7.31
N TRP A 110 -6.48 5.73 7.74
CA TRP A 110 -5.66 6.94 7.79
C TRP A 110 -5.34 7.31 9.23
N LEU A 111 -4.08 7.16 9.62
CA LEU A 111 -3.67 7.22 11.02
C LEU A 111 -2.46 8.11 11.18
N GLY A 112 -2.37 8.77 12.33
CA GLY A 112 -1.29 9.70 12.66
C GLY A 112 -1.05 9.81 14.16
N PRO A 113 0.01 10.51 14.58
CA PRO A 113 0.32 10.77 15.98
C PRO A 113 -0.85 11.42 16.72
N PRO A 114 -0.94 11.28 18.06
CA PRO A 114 -1.91 12.03 18.85
C PRO A 114 -1.83 13.54 18.55
N GLY A 115 -2.98 14.16 18.26
CA GLY A 115 -3.05 15.59 17.94
C GLY A 115 -2.68 15.97 16.50
N SER A 116 -2.32 15.02 15.62
CA SER A 116 -1.90 15.35 14.25
C SER A 116 -3.02 15.81 13.31
N GLY A 117 -4.29 15.73 13.74
CA GLY A 117 -5.43 16.03 12.89
C GLY A 117 -5.82 14.93 11.91
N ALA A 118 -5.15 13.77 11.92
CA ALA A 118 -5.44 12.66 11.00
C ALA A 118 -6.93 12.25 10.94
N ALA A 119 -7.67 12.35 12.05
CA ALA A 119 -9.11 12.08 12.08
C ALA A 119 -9.94 13.04 11.19
N LEU A 120 -9.50 14.30 11.05
CA LEU A 120 -10.16 15.32 10.24
C LEU A 120 -9.86 15.14 8.74
N GLU A 121 -8.64 14.69 8.43
CA GLU A 121 -8.16 14.48 7.05
C GLU A 121 -8.62 13.14 6.44
N GLU A 122 -8.97 12.17 7.29
CA GLU A 122 -9.22 10.77 6.94
C GLU A 122 -10.14 10.60 5.72
N ALA A 123 -11.24 11.35 5.62
CA ALA A 123 -12.17 11.24 4.50
C ALA A 123 -11.51 11.64 3.16
N THR A 124 -10.80 12.76 3.14
CA THR A 124 -10.12 13.27 1.94
C THR A 124 -8.94 12.37 1.57
N ALA A 125 -8.15 11.96 2.56
CA ALA A 125 -6.97 11.14 2.33
C ALA A 125 -7.32 9.73 1.82
N LEU A 126 -8.33 9.08 2.42
CA LEU A 126 -8.83 7.80 1.92
C LEU A 126 -9.46 7.93 0.53
N GLY A 127 -10.16 9.03 0.25
CA GLY A 127 -10.66 9.33 -1.10
C GLY A 127 -9.54 9.39 -2.16
N GLY A 128 -8.36 9.91 -1.80
CA GLY A 128 -7.18 9.91 -2.67
C GLY A 128 -6.56 8.52 -2.91
N CYS A 129 -6.79 7.56 -2.01
CA CYS A 129 -6.28 6.19 -2.15
C CYS A 129 -7.03 5.39 -3.21
N VAL A 130 -8.35 5.59 -3.31
CA VAL A 130 -9.25 4.84 -4.21
C VAL A 130 -8.75 4.81 -5.67
N PRO A 131 -8.52 5.95 -6.36
CA PRO A 131 -8.10 5.92 -7.76
C PRO A 131 -6.71 5.31 -7.97
N VAL A 132 -5.86 5.25 -6.94
CA VAL A 132 -4.55 4.58 -7.04
C VAL A 132 -4.73 3.06 -7.04
N LEU A 133 -5.62 2.57 -6.18
CA LEU A 133 -5.94 1.15 -6.04
C LEU A 133 -6.68 0.61 -7.27
N GLU A 134 -7.68 1.34 -7.75
CA GLU A 134 -8.49 0.95 -8.91
C GLU A 134 -7.65 0.79 -10.18
N ARG A 135 -6.67 1.68 -10.41
CA ARG A 135 -5.74 1.58 -11.55
C ARG A 135 -4.93 0.28 -11.57
N LEU A 136 -4.78 -0.38 -10.42
CA LEU A 136 -4.02 -1.63 -10.28
C LEU A 136 -4.91 -2.84 -10.06
N GLY A 137 -6.23 -2.69 -10.27
CA GLY A 137 -7.20 -3.77 -10.25
C GLY A 137 -7.74 -4.10 -8.86
N TRP A 138 -7.69 -3.16 -7.93
CA TRP A 138 -8.25 -3.30 -6.59
C TRP A 138 -9.51 -2.45 -6.47
N GLU A 139 -10.63 -3.07 -6.11
CA GLU A 139 -11.82 -2.35 -5.68
C GLU A 139 -11.62 -1.84 -4.26
N ALA A 140 -11.94 -0.57 -4.00
CA ALA A 140 -11.75 0.06 -2.70
C ALA A 140 -13.03 0.81 -2.28
N LEU A 141 -13.71 0.28 -1.25
CA LEU A 141 -14.98 0.82 -0.78
C LEU A 141 -14.81 1.52 0.57
N LEU A 142 -15.29 2.75 0.67
CA LEU A 142 -15.23 3.55 1.90
C LEU A 142 -16.34 3.16 2.87
N TYR A 143 -15.93 2.71 4.06
CA TYR A 143 -16.83 2.37 5.16
C TYR A 143 -16.68 3.32 6.34
N LYS A 144 -17.74 3.41 7.13
CA LYS A 144 -17.74 4.07 8.44
C LYS A 144 -17.71 3.00 9.53
N GLY A 145 -16.60 2.95 10.25
CA GLY A 145 -16.38 2.07 11.38
C GLY A 145 -16.82 2.66 12.73
N PRO A 146 -16.49 1.94 13.82
CA PRO A 146 -16.78 2.36 15.18
C PRO A 146 -16.22 3.76 15.49
N ARG A 147 -16.89 4.49 16.38
CA ARG A 147 -16.49 5.85 16.80
C ARG A 147 -16.38 6.85 15.64
N GLY A 148 -17.04 6.59 14.52
CA GLY A 148 -17.07 7.47 13.37
C GLY A 148 -15.79 7.49 12.53
N ARG A 149 -14.84 6.60 12.79
CA ARG A 149 -13.66 6.39 11.95
C ARG A 149 -14.06 5.84 10.60
N ARG A 150 -13.31 6.16 9.57
CA ARG A 150 -13.49 5.66 8.21
C ARG A 150 -12.30 4.81 7.81
N TYR A 151 -12.56 3.87 6.93
CA TYR A 151 -11.54 2.99 6.37
C TYR A 151 -11.98 2.55 4.98
N LEU A 152 -11.02 2.15 4.15
CA LEU A 152 -11.34 1.43 2.92
C LEU A 152 -11.28 -0.06 3.19
N GLU A 153 -12.27 -0.80 2.72
CA GLU A 153 -12.12 -2.23 2.48
C GLU A 153 -11.70 -2.42 1.03
N VAL A 154 -10.63 -3.17 0.82
CA VAL A 154 -9.96 -3.31 -0.46
C VAL A 154 -9.93 -4.78 -0.84
N GLU A 155 -10.45 -5.08 -2.02
CA GLU A 155 -10.54 -6.43 -2.56
C GLU A 155 -10.05 -6.47 -4.01
N PRO A 156 -9.47 -7.58 -4.46
CA PRO A 156 -9.01 -7.68 -5.84
C PRO A 156 -10.22 -7.82 -6.78
N LEU A 157 -10.26 -7.05 -7.86
CA LEU A 157 -11.31 -7.20 -8.89
C LEU A 157 -11.33 -8.65 -9.42
N PRO A 158 -12.51 -9.18 -9.78
CA PRO A 158 -12.60 -10.48 -10.44
C PRO A 158 -11.81 -10.42 -11.76
N GLY A 159 -10.99 -11.45 -11.98
CA GLY A 159 -10.16 -11.61 -13.19
C GLY A 159 -10.76 -12.57 -14.21
#